data_AF-A0A412WSW6-F1
#
_entry.id   AF-A0A412WSW6-F1
#
_cell.length_a   1.000
_cell.length_b   1.000
_cell.length_c   1.000
_cell.angle_alpha   90.00
_cell.angle_beta   90.00
_cell.angle_gamma   90.00
#
_symmetry.space_group_name_H-M   'P 1'
#
loop_
_entity.id
_entity.type
_entity.pdbx_description
1 polymer ?
#
loop_
_entity_poly.entity_id
_entity_poly.type
_entity_poly.pdbx_seq_one_letter_code
_entity_poly.pdbx_strand_id
1 'polypeptide(L)'
;MEEWKEELAKCEEVKDWDAALKLTQKVIEDDPDNIDVYLLTNYLLMNLLVEEDYEFAKTDYYSGLLKRYFNESYVKFSQEPEYLFYTAITASMSEWFMGINDKEVYYKMFRRALEIRHDNALYLWGNYAYLPLKNVSKAVYYAKIILNNDLIKLSLCDKGALGGYVVEMIKATIKYEL
;
A
#
# COMPACT_ATOMS: atom_id res chain seq x y z
N MET A 1 3.73 18.73 -0.66
CA MET A 1 4.30 17.38 -0.74
C MET A 1 5.74 17.48 -0.24
N GLU A 2 6.26 16.50 0.48
CA GLU A 2 7.65 16.52 0.94
C GLU A 2 8.61 16.36 -0.25
N GLU A 3 9.77 17.04 -0.22
CA GLU A 3 10.71 17.09 -1.35
C GLU A 3 11.14 15.70 -1.84
N TRP A 4 11.40 14.77 -0.92
CA TRP A 4 11.79 13.40 -1.28
C TRP A 4 10.65 12.61 -1.95
N LYS A 5 9.37 12.93 -1.71
CA LYS A 5 8.25 12.29 -2.41
C LYS A 5 8.17 12.76 -3.85
N GLU A 6 8.48 14.02 -4.11
CA GLU A 6 8.57 14.55 -5.48
C GLU A 6 9.77 13.96 -6.24
N GLU A 7 10.89 13.76 -5.56
CA GLU A 7 12.06 13.08 -6.13
C GLU A 7 11.76 11.60 -6.41
N LEU A 8 11.09 10.91 -5.48
CA LEU A 8 10.67 9.52 -5.66
C LEU A 8 9.76 9.38 -6.89
N ALA A 9 8.77 10.26 -7.03
CA ALA A 9 7.87 10.24 -8.18
C ALA A 9 8.62 10.40 -9.52
N LYS A 10 9.68 11.22 -9.57
CA LYS A 10 10.53 11.37 -10.77
C LYS A 10 11.30 10.09 -11.07
N CYS A 11 11.84 9.42 -10.05
CA CYS A 11 12.51 8.12 -10.23
C CYS A 11 11.53 7.05 -10.75
N GLU A 12 10.32 7.00 -10.20
CA GLU A 12 9.27 6.07 -10.63
C GLU A 12 8.82 6.34 -12.08
N GLU A 13 8.66 7.60 -12.48
CA GLU A 13 8.26 7.99 -13.84
C GLU A 13 9.24 7.49 -14.90
N VAL A 14 10.55 7.61 -14.65
CA VAL A 14 11.59 7.15 -15.58
C VAL A 14 12.02 5.70 -15.33
N LYS A 15 11.36 5.01 -14.39
CA LYS A 15 11.65 3.63 -13.97
C LYS A 15 13.10 3.42 -13.48
N ASP A 16 13.69 4.44 -12.85
CA ASP A 16 14.99 4.30 -12.18
C ASP A 16 14.78 3.70 -10.78
N TRP A 17 14.55 2.39 -10.75
CA TRP A 17 14.22 1.64 -9.55
C TRP A 17 15.36 1.61 -8.53
N ASP A 18 16.61 1.62 -8.99
CA ASP A 18 17.78 1.64 -8.12
C ASP A 18 17.89 3.00 -7.41
N ALA A 19 17.62 4.11 -8.11
CA ALA A 19 17.56 5.44 -7.50
C ALA A 19 16.37 5.57 -6.54
N ALA A 20 15.18 5.11 -6.93
CA ALA A 20 13.98 5.13 -6.09
C ALA A 20 14.20 4.36 -4.75
N LEU A 21 14.80 3.17 -4.83
CA LEU A 21 15.14 2.39 -3.64
C LEU A 21 16.19 3.12 -2.80
N LYS A 22 17.31 3.56 -3.37
CA LYS A 22 18.34 4.29 -2.59
C LYS A 22 17.78 5.52 -1.87
N LEU A 23 16.89 6.26 -2.54
CA LEU A 23 16.24 7.43 -1.95
C LEU A 23 15.41 7.05 -0.73
N THR A 24 14.50 6.07 -0.88
CA THR A 24 13.63 5.65 0.22
C THR A 24 14.42 5.04 1.39
N GLN A 25 15.48 4.29 1.11
CA GLN A 25 16.38 3.77 2.15
C GLN A 25 17.08 4.89 2.93
N LYS A 26 17.57 5.91 2.23
CA LYS A 26 18.18 7.09 2.87
C LYS A 26 17.17 7.82 3.76
N VAL A 27 15.93 8.02 3.28
CA VAL A 27 14.88 8.67 4.08
C VAL A 27 14.54 7.83 5.33
N ILE A 28 14.52 6.49 5.25
CA ILE A 28 14.37 5.63 6.43
C ILE A 28 15.56 5.77 7.41
N GLU A 29 16.78 5.89 6.90
CA GLU A 29 17.98 6.09 7.72
C GLU A 29 17.96 7.45 8.43
N ASP A 30 17.53 8.50 7.73
CA ASP A 30 17.46 9.87 8.25
C ASP A 30 16.25 10.09 9.19
N ASP A 31 15.11 9.45 8.91
CA ASP A 31 13.87 9.55 9.68
C ASP A 31 13.17 8.17 9.83
N PRO A 32 13.64 7.33 10.77
CA PRO A 32 13.16 5.96 10.93
C PRO A 32 11.74 5.86 11.51
N ASP A 33 11.11 6.96 11.91
CA ASP A 33 9.74 6.98 12.43
C ASP A 33 8.73 7.49 11.40
N ASN A 34 9.17 7.75 10.17
CA ASN A 34 8.31 8.18 9.07
C ASN A 34 7.50 7.01 8.50
N ILE A 35 6.20 6.96 8.83
CA ILE A 35 5.27 5.95 8.34
C ILE A 35 5.19 5.89 6.80
N ASP A 36 5.24 7.06 6.14
CA ASP A 36 5.01 7.17 4.70
C ASP A 36 6.15 6.55 3.90
N VAL A 37 7.40 6.77 4.31
CA VAL A 37 8.53 6.14 3.60
C VAL A 37 8.46 4.62 3.69
N TYR A 38 8.07 4.05 4.82
CA TYR A 38 7.91 2.59 4.93
C TYR A 38 6.77 2.07 4.06
N LEU A 39 5.63 2.76 4.02
CA LEU A 39 4.51 2.39 3.14
C LEU A 39 4.92 2.44 1.66
N LEU A 40 5.58 3.52 1.24
CA LEU A 40 6.04 3.67 -0.15
C LEU A 40 7.16 2.69 -0.50
N THR A 41 8.08 2.39 0.41
CA THR A 41 9.15 1.40 0.19
C THR A 41 8.59 0.00 0.03
N ASN A 42 7.67 -0.42 0.91
CA ASN A 42 7.03 -1.72 0.82
C ASN A 42 6.20 -1.85 -0.47
N TYR A 43 5.49 -0.79 -0.86
CA TYR A 43 4.78 -0.74 -2.13
C TYR A 43 5.72 -0.83 -3.33
N LEU A 44 6.79 -0.05 -3.37
CA LEU A 44 7.77 -0.06 -4.45
C LEU A 44 8.35 -1.45 -4.66
N LEU A 45 8.75 -2.11 -3.57
CA LEU A 45 9.29 -3.47 -3.61
C LEU A 45 8.25 -4.51 -4.04
N MET A 46 6.99 -4.36 -3.60
CA MET A 46 5.89 -5.20 -4.09
C MET A 46 5.67 -5.01 -5.59
N ASN A 47 5.60 -3.77 -6.06
CA ASN A 47 5.40 -3.43 -7.46
C ASN A 47 6.53 -4.01 -8.33
N LEU A 48 7.78 -3.89 -7.88
CA LEU A 48 8.93 -4.51 -8.53
C LEU A 48 8.79 -6.03 -8.59
N LEU A 49 8.48 -6.69 -7.47
CA LEU A 49 8.46 -8.15 -7.39
C LEU A 49 7.27 -8.79 -8.11
N VAL A 50 6.16 -8.07 -8.28
CA VAL A 50 4.87 -8.64 -8.72
C VAL A 50 4.41 -8.11 -10.09
N GLU A 51 4.66 -6.85 -10.41
CA GLU A 51 4.01 -6.17 -11.55
C GLU A 51 5.02 -5.69 -12.62
N GLU A 52 6.23 -5.28 -12.24
CA GLU A 52 7.21 -4.71 -13.17
C GLU A 52 8.20 -5.73 -13.74
N ASP A 53 8.73 -5.42 -14.92
CA ASP A 53 9.89 -6.10 -15.47
C ASP A 53 11.16 -5.58 -14.79
N TYR A 54 11.86 -6.46 -14.07
CA TYR A 54 13.16 -6.16 -13.45
C TYR A 54 14.17 -7.27 -13.74
N GLU A 55 15.44 -6.99 -13.47
CA GLU A 55 16.50 -7.99 -13.59
C GLU A 55 16.26 -9.13 -12.60
N PHE A 56 15.92 -10.33 -13.10
CA PHE A 56 15.63 -11.51 -12.27
C PHE A 56 16.73 -11.81 -11.23
N ALA A 57 18.00 -11.46 -11.52
CA ALA A 57 19.10 -11.60 -10.58
C ALA A 57 18.94 -10.80 -9.27
N LYS A 58 18.07 -9.78 -9.26
CA LYS A 58 17.75 -8.94 -8.10
C LYS A 58 16.58 -9.47 -7.26
N THR A 59 15.96 -10.59 -7.62
CA THR A 59 14.78 -11.15 -6.91
C THR A 59 15.05 -11.39 -5.42
N ASP A 60 16.16 -12.05 -5.08
CA ASP A 60 16.52 -12.33 -3.70
C ASP A 60 16.83 -11.05 -2.91
N TYR A 61 17.41 -10.05 -3.57
CA TYR A 61 17.70 -8.76 -2.98
C TYR A 61 16.41 -8.00 -2.63
N TYR A 62 15.49 -7.86 -3.59
CA TYR A 62 14.24 -7.14 -3.38
C TYR A 62 13.31 -7.86 -2.40
N SER A 63 13.20 -9.18 -2.47
CA SER A 63 12.42 -9.95 -1.50
C SER A 63 13.00 -9.86 -0.08
N GLY A 64 14.33 -9.88 0.06
CA GLY A 64 15.02 -9.65 1.33
C GLY A 64 14.72 -8.27 1.92
N LEU A 65 14.75 -7.22 1.09
CA LEU A 65 14.38 -5.86 1.51
C LEU A 65 12.90 -5.76 1.90
N LEU A 66 11.99 -6.35 1.12
CA LEU A 66 10.56 -6.28 1.40
C LEU A 66 10.25 -6.94 2.75
N LYS A 67 10.81 -8.12 2.99
CA LYS A 67 10.68 -8.80 4.28
C LYS A 67 11.24 -7.97 5.43
N ARG A 68 12.41 -7.34 5.24
CA ARG A 68 13.04 -6.49 6.25
C ARG A 68 12.17 -5.29 6.60
N TYR A 69 11.80 -4.47 5.61
CA TYR A 69 11.04 -3.24 5.86
C TYR A 69 9.61 -3.51 6.31
N PHE A 70 8.98 -4.60 5.85
CA PHE A 70 7.72 -5.06 6.41
C PHE A 70 7.87 -5.36 7.92
N ASN A 71 8.85 -6.19 8.32
CA ASN A 71 9.02 -6.54 9.73
C ASN A 71 9.36 -5.32 10.61
N GLU A 72 10.28 -4.47 10.16
CA GLU A 72 10.65 -3.25 10.88
C GLU A 72 9.44 -2.32 11.07
N SER A 73 8.72 -2.02 10.00
CA SER A 73 7.55 -1.14 10.06
C SER A 73 6.39 -1.75 10.84
N TYR A 74 6.19 -3.07 10.79
CA TYR A 74 5.09 -3.71 11.49
C TYR A 74 5.27 -3.65 13.01
N VAL A 75 6.50 -3.80 13.49
CA VAL A 75 6.83 -3.63 14.91
C VAL A 75 6.54 -2.20 15.37
N LYS A 76 6.82 -1.19 14.53
CA LYS A 76 6.67 0.23 14.88
C LYS A 76 5.23 0.73 14.79
N PHE A 77 4.52 0.39 13.72
CA PHE A 77 3.31 1.09 13.30
C PHE A 77 2.06 0.22 13.28
N SER A 78 2.08 -1.01 13.83
CA SER A 78 0.92 -1.90 13.86
C SER A 78 -0.28 -1.41 14.68
N GLN A 79 -0.17 -0.25 15.36
CA GLN A 79 -1.30 0.43 15.99
C GLN A 79 -1.86 1.59 15.15
N GLU A 80 -1.16 1.99 14.07
CA GLU A 80 -1.59 3.06 13.18
C GLU A 80 -2.57 2.50 12.13
N PRO A 81 -3.82 3.00 12.07
CA PRO A 81 -4.83 2.45 11.17
C PRO A 81 -4.49 2.67 9.69
N GLU A 82 -3.82 3.78 9.38
CA GLU A 82 -3.33 4.07 8.03
C GLU A 82 -2.28 3.05 7.59
N TYR A 83 -1.29 2.80 8.47
CA TYR A 83 -0.27 1.80 8.22
C TYR A 83 -0.87 0.44 7.95
N LEU A 84 -1.78 0.00 8.83
CA LEU A 84 -2.45 -1.28 8.72
C LEU A 84 -3.22 -1.42 7.41
N PHE A 85 -3.97 -0.39 7.01
CA PHE A 85 -4.77 -0.43 5.79
C PHE A 85 -3.90 -0.58 4.53
N TYR A 86 -2.91 0.30 4.35
CA TYR A 86 -2.07 0.27 3.16
C TYR A 86 -1.16 -0.96 3.13
N THR A 87 -0.61 -1.36 4.29
CA THR A 87 0.20 -2.58 4.39
C THR A 87 -0.62 -3.83 4.10
N ALA A 88 -1.91 -3.88 4.48
CA ALA A 88 -2.79 -4.98 4.13
C ALA A 88 -2.98 -5.12 2.60
N ILE A 89 -3.07 -3.98 1.88
CA ILE A 89 -3.12 -3.97 0.41
C ILE A 89 -1.84 -4.54 -0.17
N THR A 90 -0.67 -4.00 0.22
CA THR A 90 0.63 -4.49 -0.26
C THR A 90 0.83 -5.97 0.07
N ALA A 91 0.50 -6.39 1.29
CA ALA A 91 0.61 -7.78 1.73
C ALA A 91 -0.32 -8.70 0.93
N SER A 92 -1.54 -8.28 0.58
CA SER A 92 -2.46 -9.10 -0.22
C SER A 92 -1.92 -9.43 -1.62
N MET A 93 -0.97 -8.64 -2.12
CA MET A 93 -0.31 -8.86 -3.42
C MET A 93 1.04 -9.57 -3.29
N SER A 94 1.69 -9.51 -2.13
CA SER A 94 3.09 -9.95 -1.94
C SER A 94 3.33 -10.80 -0.67
N GLU A 95 2.27 -11.45 -0.17
CA GLU A 95 2.23 -12.20 1.11
C GLU A 95 3.44 -13.13 1.30
N TRP A 96 3.82 -13.87 0.26
CA TRP A 96 4.94 -14.82 0.27
C TRP A 96 6.29 -14.15 0.57
N PHE A 97 6.56 -12.99 -0.03
CA PHE A 97 7.82 -12.27 0.15
C PHE A 97 7.93 -11.64 1.54
N MET A 98 6.80 -11.28 2.14
CA MET A 98 6.73 -10.77 3.51
C MET A 98 6.83 -11.89 4.57
N GLY A 99 6.81 -13.16 4.17
CA GLY A 99 6.76 -14.30 5.09
C GLY A 99 5.39 -14.51 5.74
N ILE A 100 4.33 -14.00 5.12
CA ILE A 100 2.95 -14.21 5.54
C ILE A 100 2.44 -15.49 4.89
N ASN A 101 2.24 -16.53 5.71
CA ASN A 101 1.76 -17.84 5.25
C ASN A 101 0.24 -18.02 5.40
N ASP A 102 -0.43 -17.06 6.04
CA ASP A 102 -1.86 -17.09 6.31
C ASP A 102 -2.50 -15.74 5.94
N LYS A 103 -3.46 -15.79 5.02
CA LYS A 103 -4.20 -14.63 4.52
C LYS A 103 -4.97 -13.90 5.63
N GLU A 104 -5.28 -14.61 6.69
CA GLU A 104 -5.92 -14.06 7.87
C GLU A 104 -5.09 -12.94 8.53
N VAL A 105 -3.77 -12.90 8.30
CA VAL A 105 -2.90 -11.81 8.78
C VAL A 105 -3.29 -10.45 8.20
N TYR A 106 -3.39 -10.31 6.88
CA TYR A 106 -3.79 -9.03 6.28
C TYR A 106 -5.29 -8.77 6.38
N TYR A 107 -6.13 -9.81 6.50
CA TYR A 107 -7.54 -9.62 6.87
C TYR A 107 -7.70 -8.99 8.25
N LYS A 108 -6.88 -9.39 9.24
CA LYS A 108 -6.84 -8.74 10.55
C LYS A 108 -6.38 -7.29 10.47
N MET A 109 -5.41 -6.97 9.62
CA MET A 109 -4.98 -5.58 9.40
C MET A 109 -6.12 -4.71 8.86
N PHE A 110 -6.84 -5.16 7.82
CA PHE A 110 -8.03 -4.44 7.30
C PHE A 110 -9.09 -4.23 8.37
N ARG A 111 -9.44 -5.27 9.13
CA ARG A 111 -10.45 -5.16 10.21
C ARG A 111 -9.99 -4.20 11.29
N ARG A 112 -8.72 -4.30 11.71
CA ARG A 112 -8.17 -3.45 12.77
C ARG A 112 -8.14 -1.97 12.37
N ALA A 113 -7.77 -1.66 11.13
CA ALA A 113 -7.84 -0.29 10.62
C ALA A 113 -9.26 0.29 10.73
N LEU A 114 -10.28 -0.50 10.35
CA LEU A 114 -11.68 -0.11 10.46
C LEU A 114 -12.18 -0.03 11.91
N GLU A 115 -11.76 -0.93 12.80
CA GLU A 115 -12.10 -0.87 14.23
C GLU A 115 -11.61 0.44 14.87
N ILE A 116 -10.41 0.90 14.50
CA ILE A 116 -9.83 2.14 15.01
C ILE A 116 -10.52 3.37 14.39
N ARG A 117 -10.81 3.35 13.08
CA ARG A 117 -11.51 4.44 12.36
C ARG A 117 -12.71 3.90 11.58
N HIS A 118 -13.83 3.74 12.27
CA HIS A 118 -15.02 3.04 11.80
C HIS A 118 -15.83 3.80 10.73
N ASP A 119 -15.62 5.10 10.61
CA ASP A 119 -16.29 6.00 9.67
C ASP A 119 -15.47 6.25 8.39
N ASN A 120 -14.24 5.71 8.30
CA ASN A 120 -13.38 5.92 7.17
C ASN A 120 -13.87 5.15 5.93
N ALA A 121 -14.34 5.87 4.92
CA ALA A 121 -14.88 5.30 3.69
C ALA A 121 -13.87 4.39 2.94
N LEU A 122 -12.58 4.72 2.97
CA LEU A 122 -11.53 3.91 2.35
C LEU A 122 -11.37 2.56 3.08
N TYR A 123 -11.44 2.56 4.42
CA TYR A 123 -11.33 1.34 5.21
C TYR A 123 -12.58 0.47 5.10
N LEU A 124 -13.76 1.11 5.03
CA LEU A 124 -15.03 0.45 4.73
C LEU A 124 -14.96 -0.23 3.36
N TRP A 125 -14.50 0.47 2.32
CA TRP A 125 -14.29 -0.11 1.00
C TRP A 125 -13.37 -1.34 1.06
N GLY A 126 -12.17 -1.21 1.65
CA GLY A 126 -11.21 -2.31 1.72
C GLY A 126 -11.76 -3.53 2.45
N ASN A 127 -12.49 -3.33 3.55
CA ASN A 127 -13.13 -4.43 4.28
C ASN A 127 -14.17 -5.16 3.41
N TYR A 128 -15.02 -4.44 2.66
CA TYR A 128 -16.01 -5.07 1.80
C TYR A 128 -15.43 -5.69 0.53
N ALA A 129 -14.30 -5.18 0.04
CA ALA A 129 -13.64 -5.63 -1.19
C ALA A 129 -12.71 -6.85 -0.98
N TYR A 130 -12.02 -6.94 0.16
CA TYR A 130 -10.94 -7.92 0.36
C TYR A 130 -11.25 -9.02 1.38
N LEU A 131 -12.12 -8.79 2.38
CA LEU A 131 -12.42 -9.83 3.37
C LEU A 131 -13.19 -11.02 2.79
N PRO A 132 -13.12 -12.22 3.41
CA PRO A 132 -13.75 -13.44 2.90
C PRO A 132 -15.25 -13.31 2.61
N LEU A 133 -15.98 -12.54 3.43
CA LEU A 133 -17.40 -12.25 3.24
C LEU A 133 -17.58 -10.96 2.42
N LYS A 134 -17.06 -10.98 1.20
CA LYS A 134 -17.13 -9.83 0.28
C LYS A 134 -18.57 -9.37 0.10
N ASN A 135 -18.77 -8.06 0.10
CA ASN A 135 -20.04 -7.46 -0.24
C ASN A 135 -19.83 -6.48 -1.40
N VAL A 136 -19.99 -6.99 -2.63
CA VAL A 136 -19.73 -6.22 -3.85
C VAL A 136 -20.57 -4.94 -3.88
N SER A 137 -21.86 -5.01 -3.56
CA SER A 137 -22.73 -3.83 -3.55
C SER A 137 -22.24 -2.73 -2.60
N LYS A 138 -21.80 -3.10 -1.39
CA LYS A 138 -21.23 -2.14 -0.44
C LYS A 138 -19.86 -1.66 -0.88
N ALA A 139 -19.00 -2.51 -1.43
CA ALA A 139 -17.71 -2.12 -1.97
C ALA A 139 -17.88 -1.08 -3.09
N VAL A 140 -18.80 -1.32 -4.04
CA VAL A 140 -19.15 -0.37 -5.11
C VAL A 140 -19.72 0.94 -4.55
N TYR A 141 -20.58 0.87 -3.54
CA TYR A 141 -21.13 2.05 -2.87
C TYR A 141 -20.01 2.94 -2.28
N TYR A 142 -19.09 2.37 -1.50
CA TYR A 142 -17.99 3.14 -0.94
C TYR A 142 -16.98 3.59 -1.99
N ALA A 143 -16.75 2.80 -3.03
CA ALA A 143 -15.92 3.21 -4.17
C ALA A 143 -16.46 4.49 -4.82
N LYS A 144 -17.78 4.57 -5.05
CA LYS A 144 -18.43 5.78 -5.58
C LYS A 144 -18.31 6.97 -4.63
N ILE A 145 -18.42 6.76 -3.31
CA ILE A 145 -18.20 7.84 -2.33
C ILE A 145 -16.78 8.37 -2.41
N ILE A 146 -15.78 7.48 -2.43
CA ILE A 146 -14.36 7.85 -2.44
C ILE A 146 -14.02 8.67 -3.69
N LEU A 147 -14.43 8.20 -4.87
CA LEU A 147 -14.12 8.90 -6.14
C LEU A 147 -14.82 10.26 -6.27
N ASN A 148 -15.93 10.47 -5.57
CA ASN A 148 -16.65 11.75 -5.54
C ASN A 148 -16.24 12.65 -4.37
N ASN A 149 -15.28 12.26 -3.54
CA ASN A 149 -14.83 13.04 -2.39
C ASN A 149 -13.41 13.60 -2.62
N ASP A 150 -13.30 14.92 -2.78
CA ASP A 150 -12.03 15.58 -3.08
C ASP A 150 -11.00 15.44 -1.96
N LEU A 151 -11.41 15.43 -0.70
CA LEU A 151 -10.50 15.28 0.43
C LEU A 151 -9.88 13.87 0.47
N ILE A 152 -10.68 12.84 0.19
CA ILE A 152 -10.16 11.46 0.13
C ILE A 152 -9.23 11.31 -1.08
N LYS A 153 -9.59 11.87 -2.24
CA LYS A 153 -8.71 11.87 -3.42
C LYS A 153 -7.38 12.56 -3.15
N LEU A 154 -7.38 13.72 -2.49
CA LEU A 154 -6.15 14.41 -2.09
C LEU A 154 -5.30 13.53 -1.16
N SER A 155 -5.91 12.88 -0.16
CA SER A 155 -5.18 11.98 0.74
C SER A 155 -4.55 10.79 0.01
N LEU A 156 -5.20 10.28 -1.04
CA LEU A 156 -4.65 9.23 -1.89
C LEU A 156 -3.50 9.79 -2.76
N CYS A 157 -3.65 10.98 -3.35
CA CYS A 157 -2.57 11.63 -4.10
C CYS A 157 -1.32 11.85 -3.24
N ASP A 158 -1.47 12.18 -1.96
CA ASP A 158 -0.35 12.36 -1.02
C ASP A 158 0.43 11.06 -0.74
N LYS A 159 -0.11 9.89 -1.11
CA LYS A 159 0.55 8.58 -1.06
C LYS A 159 1.22 8.19 -2.37
N GLY A 160 1.45 9.13 -3.30
CA GLY A 160 2.22 8.87 -4.53
C GLY A 160 1.72 7.67 -5.33
N ALA A 161 2.63 6.83 -5.83
CA ALA A 161 2.30 5.66 -6.63
C ALA A 161 1.43 4.63 -5.89
N LEU A 162 1.63 4.42 -4.58
CA LEU A 162 0.78 3.57 -3.75
C LEU A 162 -0.67 4.07 -3.75
N GLY A 163 -0.88 5.37 -3.56
CA GLY A 163 -2.21 5.97 -3.62
C GLY A 163 -2.85 5.84 -5.00
N GLY A 164 -2.07 6.05 -6.06
CA GLY A 164 -2.49 5.82 -7.44
C GLY A 164 -2.95 4.37 -7.67
N TYR A 165 -2.20 3.40 -7.16
CA TYR A 165 -2.56 1.99 -7.22
C TYR A 165 -3.90 1.70 -6.54
N VAL A 166 -4.10 2.23 -5.32
CA VAL A 166 -5.38 2.10 -4.61
C VAL A 166 -6.54 2.74 -5.38
N VAL A 167 -6.33 3.89 -6.03
CA VAL A 167 -7.35 4.52 -6.89
C VAL A 167 -7.74 3.60 -8.05
N GLU A 168 -6.78 2.94 -8.71
CA GLU A 168 -7.09 2.00 -9.79
C GLU A 168 -7.86 0.77 -9.29
N MET A 169 -7.53 0.24 -8.11
CA MET A 169 -8.31 -0.83 -7.47
C MET A 169 -9.75 -0.40 -7.16
N ILE A 170 -9.95 0.83 -6.67
CA ILE A 170 -11.28 1.40 -6.41
C ILE A 170 -12.08 1.52 -7.71
N LYS A 171 -11.46 2.04 -8.77
CA LYS A 171 -12.10 2.11 -10.10
C LYS A 171 -12.45 0.73 -10.65
N ALA A 172 -11.56 -0.25 -10.48
CA ALA A 172 -11.80 -1.64 -10.88
C ALA A 172 -12.99 -2.25 -10.13
N THR A 173 -13.16 -1.93 -8.84
CA THR A 173 -14.32 -2.36 -8.03
C THR A 173 -15.65 -1.98 -8.69
N ILE A 174 -15.74 -0.78 -9.28
CA ILE A 174 -16.95 -0.29 -9.95
C ILE A 174 -17.21 -1.03 -11.26
N LYS A 175 -16.17 -1.49 -11.97
CA LYS A 175 -16.32 -2.22 -13.23
C LYS A 175 -17.01 -3.59 -13.06
N TYR A 176 -17.02 -4.16 -11.85
CA TYR A 176 -17.75 -5.38 -11.51
C TYR A 176 -19.26 -5.15 -11.28
N GLU A 177 -19.78 -3.94 -11.51
CA GLU A 177 -21.21 -3.61 -11.53
C GLU A 177 -21.93 -4.10 -12.81
N LEU A 178 -21.20 -4.75 -13.74
CA LEU A 178 -21.72 -5.27 -15.02
C LEU A 178 -22.03 -6.77 -14.99
#